data_AF-A0A8S2S8W2-F1
#
_entry.id   AF-A0A8S2S8W2-F1
#
_cell.length_a   1.000
_cell.length_b   1.000
_cell.length_c   1.000
_cell.angle_alpha   90.00
_cell.angle_beta   90.00
_cell.angle_gamma   90.00
#
_symmetry.space_group_name_H-M   'P 1'
#
loop_
_entity.id
_entity.type
_entity.pdbx_description
1 polymer ?
#
loop_
_entity_poly.entity_id
_entity_poly.type
_entity_poly.pdbx_seq_one_letter_code
_entity_poly.pdbx_strand_id
1 'polypeptide(L)'
;MSALINAKRDDDVNVRWEAWAAFGKLSEKAGTNAVIAAFIDATRDDNVNVRWNACEALGTLGEKAATNEVMAALINATRDE
;
A
#
# COMPACT_ATOMS: atom_id res chain seq x y z
N MET A 1 -5.64 1.56 -15.24
CA MET A 1 -6.05 1.60 -13.82
C MET A 1 -6.76 0.32 -13.40
N SER A 2 -7.79 -0.14 -14.14
CA SER A 2 -8.61 -1.31 -13.79
C SER A 2 -7.83 -2.63 -13.67
N ALA A 3 -6.89 -2.90 -14.58
CA ALA A 3 -6.04 -4.10 -14.50
C ALA A 3 -5.14 -4.11 -13.26
N LEU A 4 -4.63 -2.93 -12.86
CA LEU A 4 -3.77 -2.78 -11.70
C LEU A 4 -4.55 -2.86 -10.38
N ILE A 5 -5.83 -2.47 -10.39
CA ILE A 5 -6.74 -2.65 -9.24
C ILE A 5 -7.04 -4.13 -9.02
N ASN A 6 -7.28 -4.89 -10.10
CA ASN A 6 -7.54 -6.33 -10.00
C ASN A 6 -6.28 -7.11 -9.59
N ALA A 7 -5.12 -6.75 -10.14
CA ALA A 7 -3.86 -7.43 -9.83
C ALA A 7 -3.45 -7.31 -8.34
N LYS A 8 -3.93 -6.29 -7.61
CA LYS A 8 -3.72 -6.17 -6.15
C LYS A 8 -4.49 -7.20 -5.32
N ARG A 9 -5.48 -7.87 -5.91
CA ARG A 9 -6.30 -8.92 -5.29
C ARG A 9 -6.10 -10.27 -5.97
N ASP A 10 -5.04 -10.40 -6.75
CA ASP A 10 -4.72 -11.66 -7.42
C ASP A 10 -4.39 -12.74 -6.39
N ASP A 11 -4.71 -14.00 -6.67
CA ASP A 11 -4.39 -15.10 -5.76
C ASP A 11 -2.87 -15.34 -5.69
N ASP A 12 -2.15 -15.03 -6.77
CA ASP A 12 -0.70 -15.12 -6.82
C ASP A 12 -0.03 -13.94 -6.07
N VAL A 13 0.73 -14.28 -5.04
CA VAL A 13 1.50 -13.34 -4.21
C VAL A 13 2.45 -12.49 -5.05
N ASN A 14 3.10 -13.06 -6.07
CA ASN A 14 4.02 -12.34 -6.93
C ASN A 14 3.28 -11.32 -7.80
N VAL A 15 2.10 -11.67 -8.28
CA VAL A 15 1.24 -10.74 -9.04
C VAL A 15 0.75 -9.60 -8.16
N ARG A 16 0.31 -9.90 -6.93
CA ARG A 16 -0.03 -8.86 -5.94
C ARG A 16 1.16 -7.96 -5.62
N TRP A 17 2.33 -8.55 -5.42
CA TRP A 17 3.57 -7.84 -5.11
C TRP A 17 3.93 -6.83 -6.21
N GLU A 18 4.01 -7.29 -7.46
CA GLU A 18 4.30 -6.43 -8.61
C GLU A 18 3.22 -5.35 -8.79
N ALA A 19 1.96 -5.68 -8.53
CA ALA A 19 0.85 -4.72 -8.61
C ALA A 19 1.03 -3.59 -7.59
N TRP A 20 1.36 -3.90 -6.33
CA TRP A 20 1.61 -2.89 -5.30
C TRP A 20 2.87 -2.06 -5.58
N ALA A 21 3.96 -2.68 -6.05
CA ALA A 21 5.18 -1.98 -6.41
C ALA A 21 4.98 -1.00 -7.59
N ALA A 22 4.30 -1.45 -8.65
CA ALA A 22 3.95 -0.59 -9.78
C ALA A 22 2.97 0.53 -9.37
N PHE A 23 2.06 0.26 -8.44
CA PHE A 23 1.12 1.25 -7.92
C PHE A 23 1.84 2.35 -7.13
N GLY A 24 2.84 2.01 -6.31
CA GLY A 24 3.70 2.99 -5.63
C GLY A 24 4.49 3.87 -6.58
N LYS A 25 5.10 3.29 -7.63
CA LYS A 25 5.81 4.08 -8.65
C LYS A 25 4.91 5.03 -9.42
N LEU A 26 3.66 4.64 -9.68
CA LEU A 26 2.67 5.51 -10.33
C LEU A 26 2.15 6.62 -9.41
N SER A 27 2.13 6.37 -8.10
CA SER A 27 1.65 7.32 -7.10
C SER A 27 2.51 8.56 -6.92
N GLU A 28 3.80 8.46 -7.21
CA GLU A 28 4.70 9.60 -7.25
C GLU A 28 4.25 10.64 -8.30
N LYS A 29 3.54 10.19 -9.34
CA LYS A 29 2.98 11.02 -10.43
C LYS A 29 1.49 11.31 -10.33
N ALA A 30 0.69 10.45 -9.71
CA ALA A 30 -0.77 10.53 -9.72
C ALA A 30 -1.34 10.71 -8.30
N GLY A 31 -1.78 11.93 -7.99
CA GLY A 31 -2.72 12.27 -6.91
C GLY A 31 -2.65 11.42 -5.62
N THR A 32 -1.93 11.93 -4.64
CA THR A 32 -1.58 11.32 -3.34
C THR A 32 -2.71 10.59 -2.61
N ASN A 33 -3.93 11.12 -2.57
CA ASN A 33 -4.97 10.61 -1.67
C ASN A 33 -5.50 9.22 -2.03
N ALA A 34 -5.76 8.96 -3.32
CA ALA A 34 -6.29 7.66 -3.76
C ALA A 34 -5.25 6.54 -3.56
N VAL A 35 -3.97 6.90 -3.60
CA VAL A 35 -2.88 5.94 -3.39
C VAL A 35 -2.64 5.68 -1.93
N ILE A 36 -2.63 6.72 -1.11
CA ILE A 36 -2.58 6.59 0.36
C ILE A 36 -3.70 5.68 0.85
N ALA A 37 -4.94 5.87 0.38
CA ALA A 37 -6.07 5.01 0.73
C ALA A 37 -5.84 3.54 0.34
N ALA A 38 -5.31 3.29 -0.85
CA ALA A 38 -5.00 1.93 -1.27
C ALA A 38 -3.91 1.29 -0.40
N PHE A 39 -2.84 2.02 -0.06
CA PHE A 39 -1.81 1.48 0.81
C PHE A 39 -2.29 1.23 2.24
N ILE A 40 -3.18 2.08 2.78
CA ILE A 40 -3.84 1.83 4.07
C ILE A 40 -4.64 0.52 4.04
N ASP A 41 -5.31 0.21 2.92
CA ASP A 41 -5.99 -1.08 2.78
C ASP A 41 -4.98 -2.25 2.72
N ALA A 42 -3.85 -2.06 2.04
CA ALA A 42 -2.80 -3.08 1.92
C ALA A 42 -2.08 -3.39 3.24
N THR A 43 -2.03 -2.46 4.20
CA THR A 43 -1.49 -2.75 5.53
C THR A 43 -2.33 -3.77 6.31
N ARG A 44 -3.50 -4.17 5.79
CA ARG A 44 -4.41 -5.17 6.36
C ARG A 44 -4.47 -6.46 5.53
N ASP A 45 -3.57 -6.65 4.56
CA ASP A 45 -3.52 -7.87 3.74
C ASP A 45 -3.05 -9.07 4.57
N ASP A 46 -3.60 -10.26 4.31
CA ASP A 46 -3.22 -11.48 5.04
C ASP A 46 -1.74 -11.86 4.81
N ASN A 47 -1.14 -11.42 3.70
CA ASN A 47 0.25 -11.68 3.39
C ASN A 47 1.21 -10.65 3.99
N VAL A 48 2.15 -11.12 4.82
CA VAL A 48 3.14 -10.28 5.51
C VAL A 48 4.00 -9.45 4.55
N ASN A 49 4.35 -9.96 3.37
CA ASN A 49 5.15 -9.22 2.39
C ASN A 49 4.36 -8.07 1.78
N VAL A 50 3.04 -8.26 1.57
CA VAL A 50 2.16 -7.20 1.08
C VAL A 50 2.02 -6.10 2.13
N ARG A 51 1.81 -6.48 3.41
CA ARG A 51 1.75 -5.52 4.53
C ARG A 51 3.05 -4.74 4.66
N TRP A 52 4.20 -5.42 4.62
CA TRP A 52 5.52 -4.79 4.73
C TRP A 52 5.76 -3.76 3.64
N ASN A 53 5.48 -4.11 2.37
CA ASN A 53 5.61 -3.17 1.25
C ASN A 53 4.64 -1.98 1.35
N ALA A 54 3.43 -2.20 1.86
CA ALA A 54 2.48 -1.11 2.05
C ALA A 54 3.01 -0.09 3.07
N CYS A 55 3.57 -0.57 4.18
CA CYS A 55 4.21 0.27 5.18
C CYS A 55 5.44 1.00 4.61
N GLU A 56 6.30 0.30 3.85
CA GLU A 56 7.46 0.90 3.19
C GLU A 56 7.02 1.99 2.21
N ALA A 57 6.04 1.70 1.35
CA ALA A 57 5.53 2.65 0.36
C ALA A 57 4.92 3.89 1.03
N LEU A 58 4.15 3.74 2.10
CA LEU A 58 3.65 4.86 2.91
C LEU A 58 4.79 5.70 3.48
N GLY A 59 5.87 5.07 3.94
CA GLY A 59 7.09 5.74 4.39
C GLY A 59 7.79 6.52 3.27
N THR A 60 7.89 5.96 2.07
CA THR A 60 8.53 6.63 0.92
C THR A 60 7.77 7.85 0.43
N LEU A 61 6.45 7.90 0.62
CA LEU A 61 5.63 9.08 0.30
C LEU A 61 5.93 10.27 1.23
N GLY A 62 6.56 10.05 2.38
CA GLY A 62 7.02 11.09 3.28
C GLY A 62 5.90 12.02 3.77
N GLU A 63 6.16 13.33 3.82
CA GLU A 63 5.20 14.35 4.31
C GLU A 63 3.84 14.29 3.60
N LYS A 64 3.80 13.84 2.35
CA LYS A 64 2.56 13.71 1.58
C LYS A 64 1.61 12.66 2.17
N ALA A 65 2.14 11.65 2.84
CA ALA A 65 1.38 10.60 3.51
C ALA A 65 1.27 10.81 5.02
N ALA A 66 1.85 11.89 5.59
CA ALA A 66 1.84 12.18 7.02
C ALA A 66 0.47 12.68 7.52
N THR A 67 -0.54 11.84 7.37
CA THR A 67 -1.90 12.06 7.84
C THR A 67 -2.18 11.19 9.07
N ASN A 68 -3.13 11.60 9.90
CA ASN A 68 -3.54 10.81 11.07
C ASN A 68 -4.01 9.39 10.69
N GLU A 69 -4.60 9.23 9.51
CA GLU A 69 -5.11 7.97 9.02
C GLU A 69 -3.98 6.98 8.69
N VAL A 70 -2.93 7.47 8.01
CA VAL A 70 -1.71 6.69 7.75
C VAL A 70 -0.99 6.34 9.05
N MET A 71 -0.86 7.29 9.97
CA MET A 71 -0.25 7.03 11.28
C MET A 71 -1.00 5.92 12.05
N ALA A 72 -2.34 5.95 12.05
CA ALA A 72 -3.13 4.90 12.67
C ALA A 72 -2.96 3.54 11.97
N ALA A 73 -2.91 3.52 10.64
CA ALA A 73 -2.69 2.32 9.86
C ALA A 73 -1.31 1.69 10.16
N LEU A 74 -0.24 2.49 10.17
CA LEU A 74 1.11 2.05 10.51
C LEU A 74 1.20 1.53 11.95
N ILE A 75 0.59 2.23 12.93
CA ILE A 75 0.56 1.75 14.32
C ILE A 75 -0.12 0.39 14.42
N ASN A 76 -1.26 0.20 13.73
CA ASN A 76 -1.94 -1.09 13.74
C ASN A 76 -1.11 -2.19 13.07
N ALA A 77 -0.40 -1.88 11.98
CA ALA A 77 0.49 -2.83 11.31
C ALA A 77 1.67 -3.26 12.20
N THR A 78 2.08 -2.46 13.20
CA THR A 78 3.12 -2.87 14.17
C THR A 78 2.62 -3.80 15.28
N ARG A 79 1.29 -3.98 15.39
CA ARG A 79 0.66 -4.88 16.36
C ARG A 79 0.23 -6.22 15.74
N ASP A 80 0.63 -6.43 14.50
CA ASP A 80 0.35 -7.62 13.72
C ASP A 80 1.25 -8.79 14.19
N GLU A 81 0.69 -10.00 14.28
CA GLU A 81 1.36 -11.22 14.79
C GLU A 81 2.02 -12.03 13.65
#